data_AF-A0A6A6V1B1-F1
#
_entry.id   AF-A0A6A6V1B1-F1
#
_cell.length_a   1.000
_cell.length_b   1.000
_cell.length_c   1.000
_cell.angle_alpha   90.00
_cell.angle_beta   90.00
_cell.angle_gamma   90.00
#
_symmetry.space_group_name_H-M   'P 1'
#
loop_
_entity.id
_entity.type
_entity.pdbx_description
1 polymer ?
#
loop_
_entity_poly.entity_id
_entity_poly.type
_entity_poly.pdbx_seq_one_letter_code
_entity_poly.pdbx_strand_id
1 'polypeptide(L)'
;MPSDEENIKYLYTVLTYDGAPNVDWDKVSTALDLKKGATTKRWSRLKKAMEEGKDGGPAAQQLLWLMMKYSTREKAPDWTVIADKCGIPTAGAASKRYSRMKQAFESGAAPSAVVTTPSKADKSTPKRKRADKAQGDDEDSEPETPTKKPAVKRALRAKKPAAEDGE
;
A
#
# COMPACT_ATOMS: atom_id res chain seq x y z
N MET A 1 1.05 10.87 25.89
CA MET A 1 1.81 11.04 24.63
C MET A 1 0.94 10.46 23.54
N PRO A 2 0.72 11.15 22.40
CA PRO A 2 -0.01 10.57 21.29
C PRO A 2 0.68 9.29 20.82
N SER A 3 -0.10 8.28 20.43
CA SER A 3 0.44 7.00 19.98
C SER A 3 1.20 7.15 18.65
N ASP A 4 2.07 6.19 18.34
CA ASP A 4 2.81 6.19 17.07
C ASP A 4 1.86 6.19 15.86
N GLU A 5 0.73 5.47 15.97
CA GLU A 5 -0.32 5.42 14.95
C GLU A 5 -0.97 6.79 14.73
N GLU A 6 -1.32 7.49 15.80
CA GLU A 6 -1.84 8.86 15.72
C GLU A 6 -0.81 9.82 15.13
N ASN A 7 0.47 9.63 15.45
CA ASN A 7 1.57 10.44 14.91
C ASN A 7 1.77 10.18 13.41
N ILE A 8 1.65 8.94 12.97
CA ILE A 8 1.70 8.56 11.55
C ILE A 8 0.53 9.19 10.80
N LYS A 9 -0.70 9.05 11.30
CA LYS A 9 -1.90 9.65 10.69
C LYS A 9 -1.80 11.18 10.63
N TYR A 10 -1.28 11.79 11.68
CA TYR A 10 -1.03 13.23 11.74
C TYR A 10 -0.03 13.66 10.67
N LEU A 11 1.15 13.06 10.62
CA LEU A 11 2.18 13.39 9.62
C LEU A 11 1.68 13.15 8.19
N TYR A 12 0.95 12.06 7.95
CA TYR A 12 0.36 11.76 6.66
C TYR A 12 -0.64 12.84 6.23
N THR A 13 -1.51 13.28 7.15
CA THR A 13 -2.48 14.35 6.90
C THR A 13 -1.76 15.66 6.62
N VAL A 14 -0.73 15.99 7.40
CA VAL A 14 0.09 17.18 7.17
C VAL A 14 0.69 17.12 5.78
N LEU A 15 1.31 15.99 5.40
CA LEU A 15 2.00 15.76 4.11
C LEU A 15 1.08 15.78 2.88
N THR A 16 -0.18 15.36 3.02
CA THR A 16 -1.14 15.25 1.91
C THR A 16 -2.19 16.35 1.88
N TYR A 17 -2.13 17.32 2.79
CA TYR A 17 -3.09 18.42 2.89
C TYR A 17 -3.27 19.19 1.57
N ASP A 18 -2.18 19.52 0.87
CA ASP A 18 -2.17 20.31 -0.38
C ASP A 18 -2.09 19.41 -1.63
N GLY A 19 -2.53 18.16 -1.52
CA GLY A 19 -2.48 17.18 -2.61
C GLY A 19 -1.23 16.29 -2.59
N ALA A 20 -0.81 15.84 -3.79
CA ALA A 20 0.31 14.91 -3.91
C ALA A 20 1.62 15.61 -3.54
N PRO A 21 2.39 15.10 -2.55
CA PRO A 21 3.59 15.78 -2.10
C PRO A 21 4.66 15.72 -3.19
N ASN A 22 5.28 16.86 -3.48
CA ASN A 22 6.48 16.92 -4.31
C ASN A 22 7.68 16.57 -3.42
N VAL A 23 8.21 15.36 -3.56
CA VAL A 23 9.24 14.78 -2.69
C VAL A 23 10.48 14.45 -3.49
N ASP A 24 11.62 14.91 -2.99
CA ASP A 24 12.92 14.50 -3.50
C ASP A 24 13.25 13.07 -3.01
N TRP A 25 12.82 12.09 -3.80
CA TRP A 25 12.99 10.67 -3.52
C TRP A 25 14.45 10.24 -3.44
N ASP A 26 15.37 10.93 -4.12
CA ASP A 26 16.79 10.59 -4.08
C ASP A 26 17.34 10.89 -2.69
N LYS A 27 17.08 12.08 -2.14
CA LYS A 27 17.47 12.43 -0.75
C LYS A 27 16.83 11.54 0.31
N VAL A 28 15.53 11.24 0.16
CA VAL A 28 14.83 10.34 1.09
C VAL A 28 15.45 8.94 1.05
N SER A 29 15.79 8.45 -0.14
CA SER A 29 16.38 7.12 -0.31
C SER A 29 17.78 7.02 0.29
N THR A 30 18.61 8.06 0.12
CA THR A 30 19.93 8.17 0.75
C THR A 30 19.82 8.23 2.27
N ALA A 31 18.88 9.01 2.80
CA ALA A 31 18.70 9.14 4.25
C ALA A 31 18.19 7.86 4.94
N LEU A 32 17.51 6.98 4.19
CA LEU A 32 17.06 5.67 4.68
C LEU A 32 18.04 4.54 4.35
N ASP A 33 19.11 4.81 3.62
CA ASP A 33 20.01 3.81 3.05
C ASP A 33 19.26 2.72 2.25
N LEU A 34 18.31 3.16 1.42
CA LEU A 34 17.47 2.28 0.60
C LEU A 34 17.55 2.68 -0.87
N LYS A 35 17.30 1.71 -1.75
CA LYS A 35 17.08 2.00 -3.17
C LYS A 35 15.80 2.83 -3.33
N LYS A 36 15.84 3.83 -4.20
CA LYS A 36 14.69 4.67 -4.59
C LYS A 36 13.40 3.88 -4.83
N GLY A 37 13.48 2.79 -5.59
CA GLY A 37 12.33 1.92 -5.87
C GLY A 37 11.77 1.16 -4.65
N ALA A 38 12.59 0.90 -3.63
CA ALA A 38 12.12 0.34 -2.35
C ALA A 38 11.43 1.42 -1.51
N THR A 39 11.98 2.63 -1.47
CA THR A 39 11.40 3.79 -0.77
C THR A 39 10.02 4.16 -1.34
N THR A 40 9.89 4.24 -2.67
CA THR A 40 8.60 4.53 -3.31
C THR A 40 7.57 3.43 -3.11
N LYS A 41 7.99 2.15 -3.07
CA LYS A 41 7.11 1.03 -2.71
C LYS A 41 6.65 1.10 -1.25
N ARG A 42 7.54 1.44 -0.31
CA ARG A 42 7.17 1.67 1.09
C ARG A 42 6.14 2.78 1.19
N TRP A 43 6.31 3.88 0.46
CA TRP A 43 5.32 4.95 0.37
C TRP A 43 3.96 4.47 -0.18
N SER A 44 3.97 3.74 -1.30
CA SER A 44 2.72 3.22 -1.89
C SER A 44 1.97 2.30 -0.92
N ARG A 45 2.69 1.43 -0.19
CA ARG A 45 2.11 0.57 0.84
C ARG A 45 1.56 1.38 2.01
N LEU A 46 2.30 2.39 2.46
CA LEU A 46 1.88 3.27 3.55
C LEU A 46 0.62 4.05 3.17
N LYS A 47 0.60 4.65 1.98
CA LYS A 47 -0.56 5.37 1.45
C LYS A 47 -1.80 4.47 1.44
N LYS A 48 -1.66 3.26 0.90
CA LYS A 48 -2.74 2.27 0.90
C LYS A 48 -3.19 1.88 2.31
N ALA A 49 -2.26 1.67 3.24
CA ALA A 49 -2.59 1.37 4.63
C ALA A 49 -3.37 2.52 5.28
N MET A 50 -2.96 3.78 5.05
CA MET A 50 -3.67 4.96 5.57
C MET A 50 -5.07 5.12 4.97
N GLU A 51 -5.25 4.84 3.67
CA GLU A 51 -6.55 4.85 3.00
C GLU A 51 -7.47 3.73 3.52
N GLU A 52 -6.91 2.57 3.85
CA GLU A 52 -7.63 1.43 4.45
C GLU A 52 -7.84 1.55 5.97
N GLY A 53 -7.32 2.61 6.61
CA GLY A 53 -7.41 2.81 8.06
C GLY A 53 -6.57 1.82 8.89
N LYS A 54 -5.51 1.27 8.30
CA LYS A 54 -4.58 0.31 8.92
C LYS A 54 -3.28 1.00 9.36
N ASP A 55 -2.54 0.33 10.25
CA ASP A 55 -1.26 0.81 10.73
C ASP A 55 -0.19 0.84 9.64
N GLY A 56 0.52 1.98 9.56
CA GLY A 56 1.64 2.16 8.65
C GLY A 56 2.89 1.37 9.04
N GLY A 57 2.90 0.80 10.24
CA GLY A 57 4.04 0.14 10.85
C GLY A 57 5.08 1.10 11.44
N PRO A 58 6.06 0.58 12.20
CA PRO A 58 6.99 1.39 12.99
C PRO A 58 7.93 2.25 12.14
N ALA A 59 8.23 1.83 10.91
CA ALA A 59 9.08 2.59 9.98
C ALA A 59 8.34 3.71 9.23
N ALA A 60 7.00 3.78 9.32
CA ALA A 60 6.22 4.77 8.59
C ALA A 60 6.47 6.19 9.10
N GLN A 61 6.62 6.35 10.41
CA GLN A 61 6.80 7.66 11.02
C GLN A 61 8.11 8.32 10.55
N GLN A 62 9.21 7.55 10.51
CA GLN A 62 10.50 8.01 10.00
C GLN A 62 10.44 8.32 8.49
N LEU A 63 9.78 7.46 7.70
CA LEU A 63 9.59 7.71 6.27
C LEU A 63 8.83 9.01 6.02
N LEU A 64 7.69 9.21 6.70
CA LEU A 64 6.88 10.42 6.59
C LEU A 64 7.66 11.67 6.99
N TRP A 65 8.45 11.58 8.06
CA TRP A 65 9.30 12.68 8.50
C TRP A 65 10.33 13.08 7.43
N LEU A 66 11.04 12.10 6.86
CA LEU A 66 12.02 12.36 5.80
C LEU A 66 11.36 12.92 4.55
N MET A 67 10.18 12.41 4.20
CA MET A 67 9.40 12.96 3.09
C MET A 67 9.01 14.42 3.35
N MET A 68 8.61 14.78 4.56
CA MET A 68 8.35 16.18 4.91
C MET A 68 9.60 17.06 4.85
N LYS A 69 10.75 16.55 5.33
CA LYS A 69 12.02 17.28 5.32
C LYS A 69 12.55 17.55 3.91
N TYR A 70 12.38 16.59 3.00
CA TYR A 70 12.83 16.66 1.62
C TYR A 70 11.69 16.93 0.63
N SER A 71 10.55 17.44 1.11
CA SER A 71 9.46 17.91 0.26
C SER A 71 9.60 19.40 0.01
N THR A 72 9.44 19.80 -1.24
CA THR A 72 9.24 21.20 -1.61
C THR A 72 7.77 21.53 -1.49
N ARG A 73 7.41 22.23 -0.41
CA ARG A 73 6.06 22.79 -0.23
C ARG A 73 6.08 24.25 -0.60
N GLU A 74 5.20 24.63 -1.51
CA GLU A 74 4.97 26.04 -1.83
C GLU A 74 4.09 26.73 -0.78
N LYS A 75 3.20 25.99 -0.11
CA LYS A 75 2.25 26.53 0.87
C LYS A 75 2.48 26.00 2.27
N ALA A 76 2.31 26.88 3.25
CA ALA A 76 2.27 26.51 4.65
C ALA A 76 1.04 25.61 4.93
N PRO A 77 1.14 24.63 5.84
CA PRO A 77 0.01 23.77 6.17
C PRO A 77 -1.08 24.58 6.87
N ASP A 78 -2.34 24.39 6.47
CA ASP A 78 -3.46 24.95 7.22
C ASP A 78 -3.72 24.11 8.47
N TRP A 79 -3.28 24.63 9.61
CA TRP A 79 -3.38 23.96 10.89
C TRP A 79 -4.83 23.81 11.37
N THR A 80 -5.78 24.59 10.85
CA THR A 80 -7.20 24.47 11.23
C THR A 80 -7.78 23.17 10.67
N VAL A 81 -7.67 22.96 9.35
CA VAL A 81 -8.17 21.77 8.67
C VAL A 81 -7.43 20.50 9.13
N ILE A 82 -6.13 20.61 9.39
CA ILE A 82 -5.35 19.48 9.92
C ILE A 82 -5.82 19.11 11.33
N ALA A 83 -6.15 20.10 12.16
CA ALA A 83 -6.68 19.87 13.49
C ALA A 83 -8.02 19.14 13.42
N ASP A 84 -8.94 19.59 12.56
CA ASP A 84 -10.25 18.95 12.37
C ASP A 84 -10.13 17.49 11.91
N LYS A 85 -9.29 17.23 10.90
CA LYS A 85 -9.06 15.86 10.37
C LYS A 85 -8.44 14.90 11.40
N CYS A 86 -7.69 15.45 12.36
CA CYS A 86 -7.00 14.67 13.39
C CYS A 86 -7.71 14.72 14.76
N GLY A 87 -8.88 15.35 14.86
CA GLY A 87 -9.62 15.48 16.13
C GLY A 87 -8.88 16.32 17.19
N ILE A 88 -8.03 17.25 16.76
CA ILE A 88 -7.29 18.14 17.65
C ILE A 88 -8.15 19.38 17.91
N PRO A 89 -8.36 19.80 19.17
CA PRO A 89 -9.33 20.84 19.51
C PRO A 89 -8.95 22.25 19.04
N THR A 90 -7.66 22.50 18.73
CA THR A 90 -7.20 23.82 18.28
C THR A 90 -6.08 23.72 17.25
N ALA A 91 -6.07 24.63 16.28
CA ALA A 91 -4.99 24.79 15.32
C ALA A 91 -3.63 25.01 15.99
N GLY A 92 -3.60 25.77 17.10
CA GLY A 92 -2.40 25.99 17.90
C GLY A 92 -1.86 24.72 18.57
N ALA A 93 -2.72 23.75 18.92
CA ALA A 93 -2.27 22.46 19.42
C ALA A 93 -1.68 21.58 18.31
N ALA A 94 -2.24 21.64 17.10
CA ALA A 94 -1.69 20.93 15.94
C ALA A 94 -0.28 21.45 15.58
N SER A 95 -0.11 22.76 15.43
CA SER A 95 1.20 23.34 15.12
C SER A 95 2.26 23.05 16.21
N LYS A 96 1.87 23.11 17.50
CA LYS A 96 2.76 22.71 18.62
C LYS A 96 3.13 21.23 18.57
N ARG A 97 2.19 20.33 18.26
CA ARG A 97 2.47 18.90 18.09
C ARG A 97 3.50 18.69 16.98
N TYR A 98 3.34 19.37 15.85
CA TYR A 98 4.32 19.34 14.76
C TYR A 98 5.71 19.83 15.21
N SER A 99 5.77 20.96 15.93
CA SER A 99 7.03 21.49 16.46
C SER A 99 7.73 20.52 17.41
N ARG A 100 6.98 19.87 18.32
CA ARG A 100 7.54 18.87 19.25
C ARG A 100 8.06 17.64 18.53
N MET A 101 7.31 17.14 17.54
CA MET A 101 7.78 16.04 16.71
C MET A 101 9.03 16.42 15.93
N LYS A 102 9.04 17.58 15.28
CA LYS A 102 10.21 18.09 14.57
C LYS A 102 11.45 18.12 15.45
N GLN A 103 11.33 18.70 16.66
CA GLN A 103 12.42 18.72 17.63
C GLN A 103 12.88 17.31 18.02
N ALA A 104 11.96 16.38 18.26
CA ALA A 104 12.30 14.99 18.61
C ALA A 104 13.05 14.26 17.48
N PHE A 105 12.66 14.49 16.22
CA PHE A 105 13.37 13.92 15.07
C PHE A 105 14.74 14.56 14.83
N GLU A 106 14.88 15.86 15.05
CA GLU A 106 16.15 16.57 14.89
C GLU A 106 17.13 16.31 16.04
N SER A 107 16.63 16.08 17.26
CA SER A 107 17.45 15.73 18.41
C SER A 107 17.83 14.24 18.47
N GLY A 108 17.35 13.42 17.53
CA GLY A 108 17.60 11.98 17.50
C GLY A 108 16.79 11.17 18.53
N ALA A 109 15.80 11.78 19.19
CA ALA A 109 14.92 11.14 20.17
C ALA A 109 13.66 10.50 19.56
N ALA A 110 13.57 10.44 18.23
CA ALA A 110 12.46 9.79 17.53
C ALA A 110 12.47 8.27 17.72
N PRO A 111 11.30 7.59 17.64
CA PRO A 111 11.25 6.14 17.69
C PRO A 111 12.11 5.57 16.57
N SER A 112 13.24 4.98 16.96
CA SER A 112 14.19 4.37 16.04
C SER A 112 13.49 3.19 15.39
N ALA A 113 13.15 3.32 14.11
CA ALA A 113 12.59 2.22 13.36
C ALA A 113 13.64 1.12 13.29
N VAL A 114 13.42 0.05 14.03
CA VAL A 114 14.25 -1.15 13.96
C VAL A 114 14.29 -1.58 12.48
N VAL A 115 15.46 -1.42 11.87
CA VAL A 115 15.71 -1.73 10.47
C VAL A 115 15.47 -3.22 10.29
N THR A 116 14.26 -3.59 9.85
CA THR A 116 13.99 -4.94 9.37
C THR A 116 14.67 -5.05 8.02
N THR A 117 15.84 -5.69 8.03
CA THR A 117 16.57 -6.09 6.85
C THR A 117 15.63 -6.85 5.90
N PRO A 118 15.63 -6.55 4.60
CA PRO A 118 14.80 -7.32 3.67
C PRO A 118 15.38 -8.72 3.52
N SER A 119 14.69 -9.73 4.06
CA SER A 119 14.94 -11.12 3.69
C SER A 119 14.84 -11.26 2.17
N LYS A 120 15.91 -11.71 1.54
CA LYS A 120 15.97 -12.04 0.11
C LYS A 120 14.88 -13.09 -0.16
N ALA A 121 13.74 -12.67 -0.70
CA ALA A 121 12.74 -13.58 -1.21
C ALA A 121 13.22 -14.13 -2.56
N ASP A 122 13.43 -15.44 -2.57
CA ASP A 122 13.85 -16.21 -3.73
C ASP A 122 12.90 -16.01 -4.92
N LYS A 123 13.53 -15.98 -6.10
CA LYS A 123 12.93 -15.48 -7.35
C LYS A 123 12.19 -16.61 -8.07
N SER A 124 11.08 -17.08 -7.52
CA SER A 124 10.23 -18.07 -8.21
C SER A 124 9.13 -17.39 -9.01
N THR A 125 9.42 -17.10 -10.28
CA THR A 125 8.42 -16.63 -11.25
C THR A 125 7.75 -17.84 -11.91
N PRO A 126 6.44 -18.07 -11.79
CA PRO A 126 5.77 -19.08 -12.61
C PRO A 126 5.60 -18.54 -14.04
N LYS A 127 6.25 -19.23 -14.99
CA LYS A 127 6.16 -19.02 -16.44
C LYS A 127 4.70 -19.22 -16.88
N ARG A 128 3.94 -18.15 -17.07
CA ARG A 128 2.65 -18.22 -17.78
C ARG A 128 2.94 -18.45 -19.27
N LYS A 129 2.60 -19.66 -19.76
CA LYS A 129 2.53 -19.95 -21.20
C LYS A 129 1.54 -18.97 -21.82
N ARG A 130 1.99 -18.23 -22.84
CA ARG A 130 1.13 -17.43 -23.71
C ARG A 130 0.13 -18.39 -24.37
N ALA A 131 -1.16 -18.14 -24.14
CA ALA A 131 -2.21 -18.70 -24.98
C ALA A 131 -2.28 -17.84 -26.25
N ASP A 132 -2.18 -18.56 -27.35
CA ASP A 132 -2.41 -18.13 -28.72
C ASP A 132 -3.81 -17.53 -28.87
N LYS A 133 -3.92 -16.38 -29.54
CA LYS A 133 -5.19 -15.95 -30.14
C LYS A 133 -4.93 -15.20 -31.42
N ALA A 134 -5.13 -15.93 -32.51
CA ALA A 134 -5.25 -15.48 -33.88
C ALA A 134 -6.42 -14.48 -34.08
N GLN A 135 -6.23 -13.60 -35.06
CA GLN A 135 -7.24 -12.81 -35.79
C GLN A 135 -6.49 -12.34 -37.07
N GLY A 136 -6.85 -12.62 -38.32
CA GLY A 136 -8.02 -13.20 -38.97
C GLY A 136 -8.29 -12.38 -40.24
N ASP A 137 -8.31 -13.01 -41.43
CA ASP A 137 -8.90 -12.64 -42.75
C ASP A 137 -8.16 -13.45 -43.85
N ASP A 138 -8.71 -14.01 -44.93
CA ASP A 138 -10.05 -14.21 -45.49
C ASP A 138 -9.87 -15.18 -46.70
N GLU A 139 -10.98 -15.67 -47.25
CA GLU A 139 -11.17 -16.44 -48.50
C GLU A 139 -11.27 -17.99 -48.46
N ASP A 140 -12.54 -18.39 -48.64
CA ASP A 140 -13.03 -19.36 -49.61
C ASP A 140 -13.13 -20.85 -49.21
N SER A 141 -14.33 -21.25 -48.77
CA SER A 141 -15.24 -22.18 -49.48
C SER A 141 -16.31 -22.76 -48.54
N GLU A 142 -17.58 -22.49 -48.85
CA GLU A 142 -18.79 -23.16 -48.34
C GLU A 142 -18.98 -24.57 -48.95
N PRO A 143 -20.05 -25.35 -48.64
CA PRO A 143 -21.03 -25.30 -47.54
C PRO A 143 -21.18 -26.68 -46.84
N GLU A 144 -21.95 -26.77 -45.75
CA GLU A 144 -23.05 -27.75 -45.55
C GLU A 144 -23.64 -27.61 -44.12
N THR A 145 -24.84 -27.06 -44.04
CA THR A 145 -25.75 -27.11 -42.87
C THR A 145 -26.33 -28.54 -42.73
N PRO A 146 -26.75 -29.07 -41.55
CA PRO A 146 -27.94 -28.51 -40.88
C PRO A 146 -28.15 -28.77 -39.35
N THR A 147 -28.95 -27.90 -38.74
CA THR A 147 -29.96 -28.15 -37.68
C THR A 147 -29.62 -28.58 -36.23
N LYS A 148 -30.29 -27.85 -35.32
CA LYS A 148 -31.00 -28.27 -34.07
C LYS A 148 -30.23 -28.32 -32.72
N LYS A 149 -30.79 -27.53 -31.78
CA LYS A 149 -30.62 -27.48 -30.31
C LYS A 149 -31.04 -28.84 -29.64
N PRO A 150 -31.18 -28.92 -28.29
CA PRO A 150 -30.19 -29.04 -27.20
C PRO A 150 -30.37 -30.36 -26.42
N ALA A 151 -29.43 -30.81 -25.58
CA ALA A 151 -29.70 -31.89 -24.61
C ALA A 151 -28.84 -31.86 -23.34
N VAL A 152 -29.51 -31.55 -22.23
CA VAL A 152 -29.09 -31.86 -20.85
C VAL A 152 -29.08 -33.37 -20.66
N LYS A 153 -28.01 -33.96 -20.10
CA LYS A 153 -28.09 -35.26 -19.41
C LYS A 153 -27.26 -35.27 -18.13
N ARG A 154 -27.99 -35.40 -17.03
CA ARG A 154 -27.58 -35.62 -15.64
C ARG A 154 -27.72 -37.12 -15.37
N ALA A 155 -26.70 -37.76 -14.80
CA ALA A 155 -26.73 -39.08 -14.12
C ALA A 155 -25.29 -39.50 -13.78
N LEU A 156 -24.94 -40.24 -12.74
CA LEU A 156 -25.65 -40.83 -11.61
C LEU A 156 -24.58 -41.23 -10.57
N ARG A 157 -25.00 -41.29 -9.32
CA ARG A 157 -24.21 -41.60 -8.12
C ARG A 157 -24.23 -43.11 -7.88
N ALA A 158 -23.12 -43.72 -7.47
CA ALA A 158 -23.11 -45.06 -6.86
C ALA A 158 -22.32 -45.06 -5.56
N LYS A 159 -22.96 -45.61 -4.53
CA LYS A 159 -22.61 -45.72 -3.10
C LYS A 159 -22.17 -47.16 -2.83
N LYS A 160 -21.25 -47.42 -1.88
CA LYS A 160 -21.40 -48.46 -0.83
C LYS A 160 -20.22 -48.44 0.19
N PRO A 161 -20.39 -49.02 1.41
CA PRO A 161 -19.87 -48.46 2.66
C PRO A 161 -19.10 -49.47 3.56
N ALA A 162 -18.82 -49.02 4.79
CA ALA A 162 -18.68 -49.76 6.07
C ALA A 162 -17.27 -50.16 6.54
N ALA A 163 -16.86 -49.62 7.69
CA ALA A 163 -16.70 -50.35 8.96
C ALA A 163 -16.22 -49.38 10.08
N GLU A 164 -17.09 -49.12 11.06
CA GLU A 164 -16.71 -48.70 12.43
C GLU A 164 -16.61 -49.98 13.26
N ASP A 165 -15.53 -50.12 14.02
CA ASP A 165 -15.38 -51.10 15.12
C ASP A 165 -14.37 -50.52 16.11
N GLY A 166 -14.67 -50.60 17.41
CA GLY A 166 -13.70 -50.29 18.48
C GLY A 166 -14.24 -49.52 19.68
N GLU A 167 -15.06 -50.23 20.48
CA GLU A 167 -15.13 -50.31 21.96
C GLU A 167 -14.68 -49.13 22.84
#